data_AF-A0A2V5Y3S2-F1
#
_entry.id   AF-A0A2V5Y3S2-F1
#
_cell.length_a   1.000
_cell.length_b   1.000
_cell.length_c   1.000
_cell.angle_alpha   90.00
_cell.angle_beta   90.00
_cell.angle_gamma   90.00
#
_symmetry.space_group_name_H-M   'P 1'
#
loop_
_entity.id
_entity.type
_entity.pdbx_description
1 polymer ?
#
loop_
_entity_poly.entity_id
_entity_poly.type
_entity_poly.pdbx_seq_one_letter_code
_entity_poly.pdbx_strand_id
1 'polypeptide(L)'
;MLAFLWLASSVSAQSTSSNTRPRAVDLGLKVGILPTGSLNAITDVAGVEVGHTTIIHEDNVRTGVTAVLPHSGNLYRDKVPGGIFVGNGFGKLTGSTQVDEMGEIETPIVLTNTASVPRAADAVTTYVLRLPENEN
;
A
#
# COMPACT_ATOMS: atom_id res chain seq x y z
N MET A 1 7.15 -18.21 63.90
CA MET A 1 6.07 -17.47 63.20
C MET A 1 6.77 -16.45 62.32
N LEU A 2 6.76 -16.45 60.99
CA LEU A 2 6.03 -17.18 59.96
C LEU A 2 7.00 -17.48 58.80
N ALA A 3 6.90 -18.65 58.18
CA ALA A 3 7.55 -18.96 56.90
C ALA A 3 6.64 -18.52 55.75
N PHE A 4 7.12 -17.66 54.86
CA PHE A 4 6.42 -17.28 53.64
C PHE A 4 6.89 -18.19 52.49
N LEU A 5 6.04 -19.15 52.10
CA LEU A 5 6.21 -19.95 50.89
C LEU A 5 5.86 -19.08 49.65
N TRP A 6 6.85 -18.82 48.81
CA TRP A 6 6.65 -18.25 47.48
C TRP A 6 6.21 -19.37 46.52
N LEU A 7 4.94 -19.38 46.11
CA LEU A 7 4.51 -20.14 44.94
C LEU A 7 4.94 -19.38 43.68
N ALA A 8 5.90 -19.93 42.95
CA ALA A 8 6.19 -19.48 41.59
C ALA A 8 5.12 -20.03 40.64
N SER A 9 4.20 -19.18 40.20
CA SER A 9 3.25 -19.51 39.14
C SER A 9 3.98 -19.49 37.79
N SER A 10 4.14 -20.66 37.18
CA SER A 10 4.64 -20.79 35.81
C SER A 10 3.67 -20.11 34.85
N VAL A 11 4.06 -18.98 34.26
CA VAL A 11 3.33 -18.39 33.14
C VAL A 11 3.61 -19.24 31.90
N SER A 12 2.63 -20.04 31.48
CA SER A 12 2.67 -20.71 30.19
C SER A 12 2.63 -19.64 29.09
N ALA A 13 3.67 -19.58 28.26
CA ALA A 13 3.67 -18.78 27.05
C ALA A 13 2.58 -19.32 26.11
N GLN A 14 1.52 -18.53 25.91
CA GLN A 14 0.48 -18.85 24.93
C GLN A 14 1.10 -18.77 23.53
N SER A 15 1.18 -19.89 22.81
CA SER A 15 1.57 -19.90 21.39
C SER A 15 0.64 -18.99 20.60
N THR A 16 1.17 -17.88 20.10
CA THR A 16 0.50 -17.06 19.09
C THR A 16 0.43 -17.87 17.81
N SER A 17 -0.73 -18.46 17.50
CA SER A 17 -0.96 -19.02 16.18
C SER A 17 -0.80 -17.88 15.16
N SER A 18 0.18 -17.99 14.27
CA SER A 18 0.28 -17.12 13.10
C SER A 18 -0.96 -17.38 12.26
N ASN A 19 -1.97 -16.52 12.37
CA ASN A 19 -3.20 -16.65 11.61
C ASN A 19 -2.92 -16.19 10.16
N THR A 20 -2.17 -17.01 9.42
CA THR A 20 -1.80 -16.75 8.03
C THR A 20 -3.07 -16.82 7.20
N ARG A 21 -3.49 -15.67 6.66
CA ARG A 21 -4.64 -15.59 5.75
C ARG A 21 -4.26 -16.31 4.44
N PRO A 22 -4.96 -17.39 4.04
CA PRO A 22 -4.61 -18.13 2.84
C PRO A 22 -4.80 -17.27 1.59
N ARG A 23 -3.90 -17.42 0.62
CA ARG A 23 -4.06 -16.87 -0.75
C ARG A 23 -4.72 -17.91 -1.64
N ALA A 24 -5.19 -17.49 -2.81
CA ALA A 24 -5.85 -18.38 -3.78
C ALA A 24 -5.00 -19.61 -4.13
N VAL A 25 -3.69 -19.43 -4.32
CA VAL A 25 -2.74 -20.52 -4.62
C VAL A 25 -2.60 -21.54 -3.49
N ASP A 26 -2.69 -21.09 -2.23
CA ASP A 26 -2.62 -21.95 -1.04
C ASP A 26 -3.87 -22.84 -0.93
N LEU A 27 -4.95 -22.46 -1.62
CA LEU A 27 -6.21 -23.20 -1.75
C LEU A 27 -6.28 -24.06 -3.03
N GLY A 28 -5.19 -24.12 -3.82
CA GLY A 28 -5.16 -24.87 -5.08
C GLY A 28 -5.83 -24.16 -6.27
N LEU A 29 -6.22 -22.89 -6.13
CA LEU A 29 -6.81 -22.10 -7.22
C LEU A 29 -5.70 -21.51 -8.09
N LYS A 30 -5.60 -21.98 -9.33
CA LYS A 30 -4.66 -21.47 -10.33
C LYS A 30 -5.38 -20.53 -11.30
N VAL A 31 -4.90 -19.29 -11.41
CA VAL A 31 -5.38 -18.29 -12.36
C VAL A 31 -4.33 -18.07 -13.44
N GLY A 32 -4.72 -18.25 -14.72
CA GLY A 32 -3.81 -18.09 -15.86
C GLY A 32 -2.81 -19.25 -16.05
N ILE A 33 -1.93 -19.09 -17.05
CA ILE A 33 -0.95 -20.11 -17.45
C ILE A 33 0.51 -19.74 -17.13
N LEU A 34 0.79 -18.47 -16.88
CA LEU A 34 2.14 -17.96 -16.64
C LEU A 34 2.60 -18.24 -15.19
N PRO A 35 3.90 -18.44 -14.94
CA PRO A 35 4.44 -18.53 -13.60
C PRO A 35 4.36 -17.17 -12.88
N THR A 36 4.22 -17.20 -11.55
CA THR A 36 4.28 -16.00 -10.71
C THR A 36 5.72 -15.68 -10.32
N GLY A 37 5.96 -14.45 -9.88
CA GLY A 37 7.19 -14.13 -9.14
C GLY A 37 7.24 -14.81 -7.77
N SER A 38 8.35 -14.59 -7.06
CA SER A 38 8.65 -15.22 -5.78
C SER A 38 7.66 -14.85 -4.67
N LEU A 39 7.20 -13.60 -4.68
CA LEU A 39 6.24 -13.06 -3.72
C LEU A 39 4.80 -13.25 -4.20
N ASN A 40 4.61 -13.47 -5.51
CA ASN A 40 3.32 -13.44 -6.18
C ASN A 40 2.58 -12.12 -5.87
N ALA A 41 3.29 -11.01 -6.07
CA ALA A 41 2.84 -9.65 -5.76
C ALA A 41 3.45 -8.63 -6.74
N ILE A 42 2.91 -7.41 -6.77
CA ILE A 42 3.43 -6.34 -7.63
C ILE A 42 4.90 -5.98 -7.32
N THR A 43 5.34 -6.18 -6.08
CA THR A 43 6.71 -5.96 -5.62
C THR A 43 7.71 -7.01 -6.10
N ASP A 44 7.26 -8.03 -6.86
CA ASP A 44 8.19 -8.86 -7.65
C ASP A 44 8.83 -8.07 -8.81
N VAL A 45 8.25 -6.92 -9.20
CA VAL A 45 8.90 -5.96 -10.09
C VAL A 45 9.95 -5.18 -9.29
N ALA A 46 11.21 -5.27 -9.70
CA ALA A 46 12.33 -4.65 -8.99
C ALA A 46 12.14 -3.14 -8.82
N GLY A 47 12.35 -2.64 -7.60
CA GLY A 47 12.20 -1.24 -7.23
C GLY A 47 10.78 -0.85 -6.79
N VAL A 48 9.74 -1.59 -7.20
CA VAL A 48 8.37 -1.27 -6.81
C VAL A 48 8.16 -1.52 -5.32
N GLU A 49 7.61 -0.52 -4.63
CA GLU A 49 7.28 -0.58 -3.22
C GLU A 49 5.78 -0.33 -2.99
N VAL A 50 5.22 -0.95 -1.96
CA VAL A 50 3.82 -0.77 -1.57
C VAL A 50 3.73 -0.51 -0.06
N GLY A 51 3.00 0.54 0.31
CA GLY A 51 2.72 0.90 1.69
C GLY A 51 1.22 1.01 1.93
N HIS A 52 0.78 0.66 3.15
CA HIS A 52 -0.62 0.75 3.56
C HIS A 52 -0.76 1.44 4.91
N THR A 53 -1.78 2.28 5.03
CA THR A 53 -2.29 2.77 6.31
C THR A 53 -3.74 2.33 6.43
N THR A 54 -4.04 1.50 7.43
CA THR A 54 -5.39 1.05 7.74
C THR A 54 -5.92 1.81 8.94
N ILE A 55 -7.06 2.47 8.77
CA ILE A 55 -7.72 3.25 9.82
C ILE A 55 -9.01 2.53 10.21
N ILE A 56 -8.96 1.94 11.41
CA ILE A 56 -10.10 1.33 12.09
C ILE A 56 -10.31 2.14 13.35
N HIS A 57 -11.38 2.93 13.38
CA HIS A 57 -11.71 3.75 14.55
C HIS A 57 -13.18 3.56 14.91
N GLU A 58 -13.42 3.31 16.19
CA GLU A 58 -14.74 3.00 16.77
C GLU A 58 -15.49 1.98 15.91
N ASP A 59 -16.79 2.16 15.70
CA ASP A 59 -17.63 1.22 14.95
C ASP A 59 -17.78 1.58 13.47
N ASN A 60 -17.58 2.86 13.10
CA ASN A 60 -18.02 3.37 11.80
C ASN A 60 -16.89 3.81 10.86
N VAL A 61 -15.64 3.89 11.34
CA VAL A 61 -14.51 4.27 10.47
C VAL A 61 -13.75 3.01 10.07
N ARG A 62 -13.89 2.65 8.79
CA ARG A 62 -13.15 1.54 8.16
C ARG A 62 -12.60 2.05 6.83
N THR A 63 -11.45 2.70 6.88
CA THR A 63 -10.87 3.34 5.69
C THR A 63 -9.35 3.20 5.70
N GLY A 64 -8.68 3.83 4.74
CA GLY A 64 -7.24 3.80 4.66
C GLY A 64 -6.71 4.42 3.38
N VAL A 65 -5.41 4.25 3.22
CA VAL A 65 -4.66 4.67 2.05
C VAL A 65 -3.68 3.55 1.68
N THR A 66 -3.54 3.28 0.39
CA THR A 66 -2.45 2.47 -0.16
C THR A 66 -1.64 3.35 -1.09
N ALA A 67 -0.32 3.32 -0.96
CA ALA A 67 0.60 3.98 -1.88
C ALA A 67 1.41 2.92 -2.61
N VAL A 68 1.56 3.08 -3.92
CA VAL A 68 2.46 2.29 -4.77
C VAL A 68 3.50 3.25 -5.32
N LEU A 69 4.76 2.97 -5.04
CA LEU A 69 5.90 3.69 -5.59
C LEU A 69 6.46 2.86 -6.73
N PRO A 70 6.50 3.37 -7.98
CA PRO A 70 7.17 2.68 -9.08
C PRO A 70 8.66 2.40 -8.83
N HIS A 71 9.32 3.27 -8.05
CA HIS A 71 10.62 3.05 -7.45
C HIS A 71 10.81 3.92 -6.19
N SER A 72 11.85 3.63 -5.40
CA SER A 72 12.16 4.36 -4.16
C SER A 72 12.87 5.71 -4.32
N GLY A 73 13.32 6.05 -5.54
CA GLY A 73 13.90 7.34 -5.89
C GLY A 73 12.89 8.50 -6.00
N ASN A 74 13.36 9.67 -6.43
CA ASN A 74 12.52 10.86 -6.63
C ASN A 74 11.73 10.77 -7.95
N LEU A 75 10.49 10.29 -7.88
CA LEU A 75 9.61 10.09 -9.04
C LEU A 75 9.35 11.36 -9.87
N TYR A 76 9.50 12.54 -9.29
CA TYR A 76 9.34 13.79 -10.03
C TYR A 76 10.53 14.05 -10.97
N ARG A 77 11.73 13.66 -10.54
CA ARG A 77 12.99 13.79 -11.31
C ARG A 77 13.16 12.62 -12.27
N ASP A 78 12.96 11.41 -11.76
CA ASP A 78 13.09 10.15 -12.48
C ASP A 78 11.69 9.59 -12.74
N LYS A 79 11.06 10.03 -13.82
CA LYS A 79 9.69 9.63 -14.16
C LYS A 79 9.68 8.22 -14.74
N VAL A 80 8.55 7.53 -14.60
CA VAL A 80 8.35 6.22 -15.24
C VAL A 80 7.27 6.30 -16.33
N PRO A 81 7.43 5.61 -17.47
CA PRO A 81 6.36 5.53 -18.46
C PRO A 81 5.07 4.96 -17.87
N GLY A 82 3.94 5.54 -18.23
CA GLY A 82 2.63 5.12 -17.74
C GLY A 82 1.51 5.42 -18.72
N GLY A 83 0.36 4.80 -18.51
CA GLY A 83 -0.83 5.02 -19.32
C GLY A 83 -2.09 4.66 -18.55
N ILE A 84 -3.21 5.27 -18.94
CA ILE A 84 -4.50 5.09 -18.28
C ILE A 84 -5.51 4.56 -19.30
N PHE A 85 -6.33 3.61 -18.85
CA PHE A 85 -7.48 3.14 -19.60
C PHE A 85 -8.72 3.19 -18.73
N VAL A 86 -9.76 3.90 -19.19
CA VAL A 86 -11.03 4.04 -18.47
C VAL A 86 -12.07 3.13 -19.10
N GLY A 87 -12.28 1.94 -18.51
CA GLY A 87 -13.36 1.03 -18.94
C GLY A 87 -14.75 1.57 -18.61
N ASN A 88 -14.92 2.18 -17.43
CA ASN A 88 -16.12 2.90 -17.03
C ASN A 88 -15.75 4.07 -16.11
N GLY A 89 -16.27 5.27 -16.40
CA GLY A 89 -15.88 6.52 -15.74
C GLY A 89 -16.59 6.83 -14.42
N PHE A 90 -17.26 5.88 -13.77
CA PHE A 90 -18.00 6.13 -12.53
C PHE A 90 -17.06 6.15 -11.29
N GLY A 91 -16.07 7.04 -11.29
CA GLY A 91 -15.03 7.16 -10.27
C GLY A 91 -14.46 8.56 -10.15
N LYS A 92 -13.58 8.79 -9.17
CA LYS A 92 -12.82 10.03 -9.01
C LYS A 92 -11.34 9.70 -9.12
N LEU A 93 -10.72 10.16 -10.20
CA LEU A 93 -9.31 9.97 -10.50
C LEU A 93 -8.66 11.33 -10.68
N THR A 94 -7.52 11.55 -10.04
CA THR A 94 -6.74 12.80 -10.13
C THR A 94 -5.42 12.50 -10.85
N GLY A 95 -5.00 13.40 -11.73
CA GLY A 95 -3.73 13.30 -12.48
C GLY A 95 -3.84 12.67 -13.88
N SER A 96 -5.01 12.15 -14.27
CA SER A 96 -5.11 11.37 -15.52
C SER A 96 -4.80 12.16 -16.78
N THR A 97 -5.23 13.42 -16.86
CA THR A 97 -5.01 14.28 -18.04
C THR A 97 -3.53 14.49 -18.32
N GLN A 98 -2.68 14.55 -17.30
CA GLN A 98 -1.23 14.71 -17.47
C GLN A 98 -0.57 13.40 -17.90
N VAL A 99 -1.01 12.27 -17.35
CA VAL A 99 -0.51 10.96 -17.79
C VAL A 99 -0.89 10.69 -19.24
N ASP A 100 -2.10 11.06 -19.66
CA ASP A 100 -2.55 10.89 -21.05
C ASP A 100 -1.78 11.79 -22.02
N GLU A 101 -1.39 13.00 -21.60
CA GLU A 101 -0.62 13.95 -22.43
C GLU A 101 0.86 13.58 -22.49
N MET A 102 1.47 13.27 -21.35
CA MET A 102 2.93 13.10 -21.24
C MET A 102 3.37 11.64 -21.32
N GLY A 103 2.49 10.68 -21.06
CA GLY A 103 2.83 9.26 -21.01
C GLY A 103 3.71 8.87 -19.81
N GLU A 104 3.70 9.67 -18.75
CA GLU A 104 4.61 9.55 -17.60
C GLU A 104 3.86 9.60 -16.27
N ILE A 105 4.38 8.86 -15.29
CA ILE A 105 3.99 8.92 -13.88
C ILE A 105 5.13 9.58 -13.11
N GLU A 106 4.82 10.69 -12.44
CA GLU A 106 5.81 11.52 -11.73
C GLU A 106 5.58 11.60 -10.21
N THR A 107 4.65 10.79 -9.69
CA THR A 107 4.27 10.78 -8.27
C THR A 107 3.97 9.34 -7.81
N PRO A 108 3.94 9.07 -6.48
CA PRO A 108 3.37 7.83 -5.98
C PRO A 108 1.91 7.65 -6.39
N ILE A 109 1.52 6.43 -6.75
CA ILE A 109 0.12 6.11 -7.08
C ILE A 109 -0.62 5.83 -5.77
N VAL A 110 -1.64 6.64 -5.47
CA VAL A 110 -2.37 6.54 -4.20
C VAL A 110 -3.81 6.08 -4.40
N LEU A 111 -4.19 5.04 -3.65
CA LEU A 111 -5.55 4.49 -3.59
C LEU A 111 -6.19 4.82 -2.25
N THR A 112 -7.41 5.35 -2.27
CA THR A 112 -8.20 5.67 -1.08
C THR A 112 -9.70 5.60 -1.39
N ASN A 113 -10.55 5.98 -0.44
CA ASN A 113 -12.00 6.07 -0.64
C ASN A 113 -12.40 7.30 -1.48
N THR A 114 -13.57 7.24 -2.11
CA THR A 114 -14.07 8.26 -3.05
C THR A 114 -14.05 9.69 -2.51
N ALA A 115 -14.43 9.89 -1.25
CA ALA A 115 -14.53 11.22 -0.65
C ALA A 115 -13.16 11.78 -0.22
N SER A 116 -12.16 10.92 -0.04
CA SER A 116 -10.81 11.30 0.36
C SER A 116 -9.87 11.59 -0.81
N VAL A 117 -10.30 11.39 -2.06
CA VAL A 117 -9.46 11.63 -3.25
C VAL A 117 -8.84 13.04 -3.28
N PRO A 118 -9.59 14.14 -3.08
CA PRO A 118 -8.98 15.49 -3.10
C PRO A 118 -7.93 15.67 -2.00
N ARG A 119 -8.17 15.12 -0.80
CA ARG A 119 -7.23 15.21 0.33
C ARG A 119 -5.97 14.37 0.09
N ALA A 120 -6.12 13.20 -0.52
CA ALA A 120 -4.98 12.36 -0.90
C ALA A 120 -4.13 13.05 -1.98
N ALA A 121 -4.75 13.66 -2.99
CA ALA A 121 -4.05 14.42 -4.02
C ALA A 121 -3.24 15.58 -3.44
N ASP A 122 -3.85 16.40 -2.57
CA ASP A 122 -3.17 17.49 -1.85
C ASP A 122 -1.98 16.98 -1.01
N ALA A 123 -2.15 15.84 -0.32
CA ALA A 123 -1.07 15.23 0.45
C ALA A 123 0.08 14.70 -0.43
N VAL A 124 -0.23 14.10 -1.60
CA VAL A 124 0.78 13.65 -2.57
C VAL A 124 1.55 14.84 -3.13
N THR A 125 0.87 15.91 -3.55
CA THR A 125 1.53 17.14 -4.00
C THR A 125 2.45 17.70 -2.93
N THR A 126 1.96 17.79 -1.69
CA THR A 126 2.77 18.25 -0.54
C THR A 126 3.98 17.35 -0.29
N TYR A 127 3.82 16.02 -0.39
CA TYR A 127 4.91 15.07 -0.23
C TYR A 127 5.98 15.27 -1.31
N VAL A 128 5.60 15.34 -2.58
CA VAL A 128 6.52 15.49 -3.71
C VAL A 128 7.29 16.81 -3.63
N LEU A 129 6.62 17.92 -3.28
CA LEU A 129 7.27 19.22 -3.11
C LEU A 129 8.26 19.27 -1.93
N ARG A 130 8.17 18.34 -0.99
CA ARG A 130 9.09 18.22 0.16
C ARG A 130 10.23 17.23 -0.05
N LEU A 131 10.24 16.52 -1.19
CA LEU A 131 11.35 15.64 -1.48
C LEU A 131 12.63 16.47 -1.70
N PRO A 132 13.80 15.97 -1.28
CA PRO A 132 15.07 16.57 -1.64
C PRO A 132 15.13 16.80 -3.15
N GLU A 133 15.70 17.93 -3.55
CA GLU A 133 15.83 18.37 -4.95
C GLU A 133 14.52 18.83 -5.61
N ASN A 134 13.37 18.84 -4.93
CA ASN A 134 12.13 19.45 -5.44
C ASN A 134 11.84 20.83 -4.81
N GLU A 135 12.75 21.30 -3.96
CA GLU A 135 12.73 22.60 -3.31
C GLU A 135 13.06 23.70 -4.34
N ASN A 136 12.28 24.80 -4.33
CA ASN A 136 12.57 26.01 -5.11
C ASN A 136 13.58 26.91 -4.40
#